data_AF-A0AB37QRP9-F1
#
_entry.id   AF-A0AB37QRP9-F1
#
_cell.length_a   1.000
_cell.length_b   1.000
_cell.length_c   1.000
_cell.angle_alpha   90.00
_cell.angle_beta   90.00
_cell.angle_gamma   90.00
#
_symmetry.space_group_name_H-M   'P 1'
#
loop_
_entity.id
_entity.type
_entity.pdbx_description
1 polymer ?
#
loop_
_entity_poly.entity_id
_entity_poly.type
_entity_poly.pdbx_seq_one_letter_code
_entity_poly.pdbx_strand_id
1 'polypeptide(L)' 'MMTISQMLADLTEQGWTQARIAEHCGTTQPTIFRITKGGDTRYEVGKAIETLHKKVMKAKQKAA' A
#
# COMPACT_ATOMS: atom_id res chain seq x y z
N MET A 1 8.39 -0.92 -13.81
CA MET A 1 7.03 -1.11 -13.25
C MET A 1 7.21 -1.41 -11.77
N MET A 2 6.51 -0.69 -10.89
CA MET A 2 6.72 -0.79 -9.44
C MET A 2 5.91 -1.93 -8.86
N THR A 3 6.47 -2.70 -7.92
CA THR A 3 5.79 -3.82 -7.27
C THR A 3 4.84 -3.34 -6.16
N ILE A 4 3.89 -4.18 -5.75
CA ILE A 4 3.02 -3.89 -4.60
C ILE A 4 3.84 -3.75 -3.30
N SER A 5 4.88 -4.56 -3.12
CA SER A 5 5.78 -4.45 -1.95
C SER A 5 6.51 -3.10 -1.89
N GLN A 6 6.97 -2.58 -3.03
CA GLN A 6 7.56 -1.24 -3.12
C GLN A 6 6.54 -0.15 -2.81
N MET A 7 5.30 -0.26 -3.32
CA MET A 7 4.22 0.69 -2.97
C MET A 7 3.92 0.72 -1.47
N LEU A 8 3.94 -0.43 -0.82
CA LEU A 8 3.73 -0.53 0.63
C LEU A 8 4.89 0.08 1.42
N ALA A 9 6.13 -0.05 0.94
CA ALA A 9 7.29 0.61 1.53
C ALA A 9 7.14 2.14 1.45
N ASP A 10 6.85 2.68 0.27
CA ASP A 10 6.62 4.12 0.08
C ASP A 10 5.50 4.65 0.99
N LEU A 11 4.38 3.92 1.10
CA LEU A 11 3.28 4.30 2.00
C LEU A 11 3.74 4.35 3.46
N THR A 12 4.56 3.39 3.88
CA THR A 12 5.14 3.35 5.23
C THR A 12 6.04 4.57 5.48
N GLU A 13 6.85 4.96 4.50
CA GLU A 13 7.67 6.19 4.56
C GLU A 13 6.82 7.47 4.64
N GLN A 14 5.58 7.44 4.13
CA GLN A 14 4.60 8.52 4.31
C GLN A 14 3.82 8.42 5.63
N GLY A 15 4.26 7.57 6.57
CA GLY A 15 3.66 7.43 7.90
C GLY A 15 2.40 6.56 7.94
N TRP A 16 2.10 5.79 6.88
CA TRP A 16 0.98 4.86 6.91
C TRP A 16 1.37 3.56 7.62
N THR A 17 0.57 3.16 8.59
CA THR A 17 0.75 1.85 9.26
C THR A 17 0.12 0.73 8.41
N GLN A 18 0.66 -0.49 8.53
CA GLN A 18 0.11 -1.64 7.81
C GLN A 18 -1.36 -1.92 8.16
N ALA A 19 -1.77 -1.67 9.41
CA ALA A 19 -3.16 -1.81 9.84
C ALA A 19 -4.08 -0.81 9.12
N ARG A 20 -3.67 0.47 9.04
CA ARG A 20 -4.41 1.51 8.32
C ARG A 20 -4.49 1.22 6.82
N ILE A 21 -3.39 0.74 6.22
CA ILE A 21 -3.38 0.34 4.81
C ILE A 21 -4.37 -0.82 4.59
N ALA A 22 -4.34 -1.82 5.46
CA ALA A 22 -5.22 -2.97 5.37
C ALA A 22 -6.70 -2.58 5.42
N GLU A 23 -7.07 -1.75 6.39
CA GLU A 23 -8.42 -1.18 6.52
C GLU A 23 -8.84 -0.45 5.24
N HIS A 24 -7.97 0.43 4.73
CA HIS A 24 -8.27 1.20 3.52
C HIS A 24 -8.38 0.33 2.25
N CYS A 25 -7.63 -0.77 2.19
CA CYS A 25 -7.58 -1.68 1.05
C CYS A 25 -8.55 -2.87 1.18
N GLY A 26 -9.42 -2.90 2.20
CA GLY A 26 -10.41 -3.97 2.39
C GLY A 26 -9.77 -5.33 2.68
N THR A 27 -8.66 -5.36 3.41
CA THR A 27 -7.93 -6.58 3.77
C THR A 27 -7.47 -6.55 5.23
N THR A 28 -6.60 -7.48 5.64
CA THR A 28 -6.10 -7.58 7.01
C THR A 28 -4.62 -7.21 7.09
N GLN A 29 -4.18 -6.71 8.25
CA GLN A 29 -2.77 -6.38 8.48
C GLN A 29 -1.82 -7.58 8.21
N PRO A 30 -2.14 -8.83 8.61
CA PRO A 30 -1.33 -9.99 8.26
C PRO A 30 -1.21 -10.22 6.75
N THR A 31 -2.25 -9.90 5.98
CA THR A 31 -2.19 -9.95 4.51
C THR A 31 -1.21 -8.92 3.97
N ILE A 32 -1.27 -7.68 4.45
CA ILE A 32 -0.29 -6.64 4.08
C ILE A 32 1.13 -7.07 4.45
N PHE A 33 1.35 -7.58 5.66
CA PHE A 33 2.65 -8.08 6.10
C PHE A 33 3.17 -9.21 5.20
N ARG A 34 2.33 -10.17 4.81
CA ARG A 34 2.75 -11.25 3.90
C ARG A 34 3.17 -10.70 2.53
N ILE A 35 2.47 -9.70 2.01
CA ILE A 35 2.80 -9.06 0.73
C ILE A 35 4.15 -8.32 0.83
N THR A 36 4.45 -7.65 1.95
CA THR A 36 5.77 -7.02 2.13
C THR A 36 6.91 -8.05 2.20
N LYS A 37 6.60 -9.30 2.55
CA LYS A 37 7.54 -10.44 2.50
C LYS A 37 7.60 -11.15 1.14
N GLY A 38 6.94 -10.61 0.11
CA GLY A 38 6.94 -11.17 -1.25
C GLY A 38 5.89 -12.26 -1.47
N GLY A 39 4.91 -12.40 -0.57
CA GLY A 39 3.80 -13.32 -0.78
C GLY A 39 2.80 -12.82 -1.82
N ASP A 40 2.03 -13.76 -2.35
CA ASP A 40 1.05 -13.48 -3.40
C ASP A 40 -0.05 -12.50 -2.94
N THR A 41 -0.47 -11.69 -3.90
CA THR A 41 -1.48 -10.64 -3.71
C THR A 41 -2.66 -10.91 -4.64
N ARG A 42 -3.87 -10.99 -4.09
CA ARG A 42 -5.09 -11.00 -4.90
C ARG A 42 -5.22 -9.70 -5.70
N TYR A 43 -5.73 -9.80 -6.92
CA TYR A 43 -5.81 -8.68 -7.84
C TYR A 43 -6.50 -7.45 -7.21
N GLU A 44 -7.61 -7.66 -6.52
CA GLU A 44 -8.42 -6.60 -5.91
C GLU A 44 -7.63 -5.85 -4.83
N VAL A 45 -6.88 -6.59 -4.00
CA VAL A 45 -6.02 -6.02 -2.95
C VAL A 45 -4.86 -5.26 -3.57
N GLY A 46 -4.21 -5.82 -4.60
CA GLY A 46 -3.15 -5.16 -5.33
C GLY A 46 -3.63 -3.84 -5.95
N LYS A 47 -4.81 -3.86 -6.57
CA LYS A 47 -5.41 -2.66 -7.18
C LYS A 47 -5.79 -1.59 -6.15
N ALA A 48 -6.29 -2.00 -4.99
CA ALA A 48 -6.57 -1.08 -3.90
C ALA A 48 -5.29 -0.41 -3.38
N ILE A 49 -4.20 -1.17 -3.23
CA ILE A 49 -2.88 -0.64 -2.82
C ILE A 49 -2.34 0.33 -3.87
N GLU A 50 -2.39 -0.01 -5.16
CA GLU A 50 -2.00 0.91 -6.25
C GLU A 50 -2.76 2.24 -6.19
N THR A 51 -4.06 2.16 -5.93
CA THR A 51 -4.94 3.32 -5.90
C THR A 51 -4.61 4.21 -4.70
N LEU A 52 -4.42 3.60 -3.52
CA LEU A 52 -4.00 4.29 -2.30
C LEU A 52 -2.64 4.98 -2.49
N HIS A 53 -1.64 4.25 -3.02
CA HIS A 53 -0.30 4.78 -3.27
C HIS A 53 -0.34 6.01 -4.18
N LYS A 54 -1.03 5.92 -5.33
CA LYS A 54 -1.20 7.05 -6.25
C LYS A 54 -1.84 8.27 -5.57
N LYS A 55 -2.84 8.06 -4.72
CA LYS A 55 -3.51 9.13 -3.99
C LYS A 55 -2.57 9.81 -3.00
N VAL A 56 -1.83 9.03 -2.20
CA VAL A 56 -0.89 9.56 -1.19
C VAL A 56 0.27 10.30 -1.85
N MET A 57 0.86 9.75 -2.92
CA MET A 57 1.98 10.40 -3.62
C MET A 57 1.55 11.70 -4.32
N LYS A 58 0.35 11.74 -4.91
CA LYS A 58 -0.20 12.99 -5.45
C LYS A 58 -0.44 14.04 -4.36
N ALA A 59 -0.91 13.63 -3.19
CA ALA A 59 -1.11 14.55 -2.07
C ALA A 59 0.24 15.11 -1.55
N LYS A 60 1.27 14.26 -1.45
CA LYS A 60 2.64 14.67 -1.07
C LYS A 60 3.20 15.73 -2.03
N GLN A 61 3.05 15.52 -3.34
CA GLN A 61 3.55 16.45 -4.36
C GLN A 61 2.89 17.83 -4.31
N LYS A 62 1.62 17.92 -3.86
CA LYS A 62 0.92 19.21 -3.72
C LYS A 62 1.29 19.98 -2.45
N ALA A 63 1.87 19.30 -1.46
CA ALA A 63 2.23 19.86 -0.17
C ALA A 63 3.72 20.27 -0.10
N ALA A 64 4.50 19.95 -1.13
CA ALA A 64 5.89 20.38 -1.33
C ALA A 64 5.94 21.56 -2.30
#